data_AF-A0A1Q3WLD9-F1
#
_entry.id   AF-A0A1Q3WLD9-F1
#
_cell.length_a   1.000
_cell.length_b   1.000
_cell.length_c   1.000
_cell.angle_alpha   90.00
_cell.angle_beta   90.00
_cell.angle_gamma   90.00
#
_symmetry.space_group_name_H-M   'P 1'
#
loop_
_entity.id
_entity.type
_entity.pdbx_description
1 polymer ?
#
loop_
_entity_poly.entity_id
_entity_poly.type
_entity_poly.pdbx_seq_one_letter_code
_entity_poly.pdbx_strand_id
1 'polypeptide(L)'
;MRFIMLKAFFRHAAPPARAGFFWASALWACAWGPLTPAAYAAEAAPPEAAASPFRHYQGWRDEPLQDWREANDRVGAVGGWRTYLRESQQQNDNDVEHAHHGH
;
A
#
# COMPACT_ATOMS: atom_id res chain seq x y z
N MET A 1 18.38 37.69 8.80
CA MET A 1 18.83 36.99 7.59
C MET A 1 19.60 35.74 8.00
N ARG A 2 19.12 34.54 7.71
CA ARG A 2 19.86 33.29 7.99
C ARG A 2 19.60 32.25 6.90
N PHE A 3 20.61 32.16 6.04
CA PHE A 3 21.02 31.14 5.08
C PHE A 3 20.17 29.88 4.91
N ILE A 4 19.57 29.77 3.72
CA ILE A 4 19.37 28.51 2.99
C ILE A 4 20.74 28.13 2.42
N MET A 5 21.16 26.86 2.52
CA MET A 5 21.99 26.16 1.51
C MET A 5 22.18 24.68 1.87
N LEU A 6 21.44 23.85 1.13
CA LEU A 6 21.91 22.68 0.38
C LEU A 6 22.83 21.66 1.09
N LYS A 7 22.23 20.58 1.60
CA LYS A 7 22.95 19.31 1.84
C LYS A 7 23.07 18.55 0.52
N ALA A 8 24.27 18.57 -0.07
CA ALA A 8 24.64 17.66 -1.15
C ALA A 8 25.94 16.95 -0.76
N PHE A 9 25.82 15.72 -0.27
CA PHE A 9 26.94 14.80 -0.10
C PHE A 9 26.54 13.44 -0.65
N PHE A 10 26.78 13.24 -1.94
CA PHE A 10 26.95 11.90 -2.48
C PHE A 10 28.10 11.94 -3.48
N ARG A 11 29.28 11.55 -3.01
CA ARG A 11 30.38 11.14 -3.87
C ARG A 11 30.86 9.78 -3.39
N HIS A 12 30.20 8.73 -3.87
CA HIS A 12 30.78 7.40 -3.83
C HIS A 12 31.36 7.09 -5.20
N ALA A 13 32.69 7.13 -5.26
CA ALA A 13 33.48 6.56 -6.34
C ALA A 13 33.34 5.03 -6.29
N ALA A 14 32.98 4.42 -7.42
CA ALA A 14 33.39 3.05 -7.74
C ALA A 14 34.77 3.12 -8.44
N PRO A 15 35.46 2.01 -8.83
CA PRO A 15 35.19 0.57 -8.73
C PRO A 15 36.49 -0.19 -8.30
N PRO A 16 36.88 -1.42 -8.73
CA PRO A 16 36.18 -2.60 -9.28
C PRO A 16 36.58 -3.91 -8.53
N ALA A 17 36.18 -5.06 -9.08
CA ALA A 17 36.73 -6.40 -8.85
C ALA A 17 36.08 -7.26 -7.76
N ARG A 18 34.99 -7.95 -8.13
CA ARG A 18 34.83 -9.39 -7.87
C ARG A 18 34.16 -10.05 -9.07
N ALA A 19 34.98 -10.31 -10.09
CA ALA A 19 34.71 -11.40 -11.02
C ALA A 19 34.74 -12.71 -10.22
N GLY A 20 33.79 -13.62 -10.45
CA GLY A 20 33.93 -15.01 -10.01
C GLY A 20 32.77 -15.66 -9.25
N PHE A 21 31.56 -15.08 -9.20
CA PHE A 21 30.42 -15.81 -8.63
C PHE A 21 29.14 -15.71 -9.45
N PHE A 22 29.27 -15.83 -10.78
CA PHE A 22 28.13 -15.91 -11.70
C PHE A 22 28.09 -17.24 -12.47
N TRP A 23 28.76 -18.29 -11.97
CA TRP A 23 28.73 -19.61 -12.61
C TRP A 23 28.47 -20.75 -11.62
N ALA A 24 27.38 -20.62 -10.85
CA ALA A 24 26.86 -21.71 -10.03
C ALA A 24 25.32 -21.79 -10.00
N SER A 25 24.61 -21.14 -10.93
CA SER A 25 23.17 -21.32 -11.12
C SER A 25 22.80 -22.05 -12.42
N ALA A 26 23.79 -22.39 -13.25
CA ALA A 26 23.57 -23.06 -14.55
C ALA A 26 23.02 -24.50 -14.45
N LEU A 27 22.81 -25.04 -13.24
CA LEU A 27 22.23 -26.37 -13.02
C LEU A 27 20.81 -26.37 -12.45
N TRP A 28 20.20 -25.20 -12.22
CA TRP A 28 18.78 -25.11 -11.87
C TRP A 28 17.89 -24.73 -13.07
N ALA A 29 18.21 -25.25 -14.25
CA ALA A 29 17.45 -24.98 -15.47
C ALA A 29 16.81 -26.24 -16.11
N CYS A 30 17.00 -27.45 -15.56
CA CYS A 30 16.55 -28.68 -16.20
C CYS A 30 15.32 -29.36 -15.59
N ALA A 31 14.66 -28.80 -14.57
CA ALA A 31 13.54 -29.50 -13.92
C ALA A 31 12.14 -29.11 -14.45
N TRP A 32 12.03 -28.06 -15.27
CA TRP A 32 10.73 -27.57 -15.76
C TRP A 32 10.80 -27.33 -17.27
N GLY A 33 11.23 -28.34 -18.02
CA GLY A 33 10.94 -28.35 -19.45
C GLY A 33 9.42 -28.37 -19.62
N PRO A 34 8.79 -27.40 -20.32
CA PRO A 34 7.36 -27.46 -20.53
C PRO A 34 7.06 -28.71 -21.36
N LEU A 35 6.24 -29.61 -20.82
CA LEU A 35 5.53 -30.59 -21.61
C LEU A 35 4.61 -29.77 -22.52
N THR A 36 5.03 -29.52 -23.76
CA THR A 36 4.23 -28.79 -24.73
C THR A 36 3.20 -29.78 -25.28
N PRO A 37 1.90 -29.67 -24.93
CA PRO A 37 0.91 -30.37 -25.73
C PRO A 37 0.99 -29.78 -27.13
N ALA A 38 1.12 -30.64 -28.14
CA ALA A 38 0.88 -30.28 -29.53
C ALA A 38 -0.63 -29.98 -29.68
N ALA A 39 -1.04 -28.83 -29.17
CA ALA A 39 -2.37 -28.29 -29.35
C ALA A 39 -2.37 -27.59 -30.70
N TYR A 40 -2.93 -28.32 -31.66
CA TYR A 40 -3.45 -27.89 -32.94
C TYR A 40 -3.68 -26.37 -33.04
N ALA A 41 -3.29 -25.80 -34.18
CA ALA A 41 -3.70 -24.48 -34.62
C ALA A 41 -5.22 -24.45 -34.80
N ALA A 42 -5.95 -24.42 -33.69
CA ALA A 42 -7.27 -23.86 -33.60
C ALA A 42 -7.07 -22.38 -33.34
N GLU A 43 -7.63 -21.54 -34.20
CA GLU A 43 -7.70 -20.11 -33.95
C GLU A 43 -8.41 -19.93 -32.61
N ALA A 44 -7.63 -19.59 -31.58
CA ALA A 44 -8.15 -19.41 -30.24
C ALA A 44 -9.19 -18.29 -30.32
N ALA A 45 -10.43 -18.61 -29.92
CA ALA A 45 -11.48 -17.62 -29.81
C ALA A 45 -10.93 -16.43 -28.99
N PRO A 46 -11.25 -15.17 -29.35
CA PRO A 46 -10.81 -14.02 -28.57
C PRO A 46 -11.18 -14.24 -27.10
N PRO A 47 -10.26 -13.97 -26.16
CA PRO A 47 -10.56 -14.13 -24.74
C PRO A 47 -11.80 -13.30 -24.42
N GLU A 48 -12.75 -13.91 -23.68
CA GLU A 48 -13.90 -13.16 -23.17
C GLU A 48 -13.40 -11.92 -22.45
N ALA A 49 -13.96 -10.76 -22.81
CA ALA A 49 -13.57 -9.50 -22.20
C ALA A 49 -13.85 -9.58 -20.70
N ALA A 50 -12.78 -9.59 -19.90
CA ALA A 50 -12.90 -9.60 -18.45
C ALA A 50 -13.73 -8.39 -18.00
N ALA A 51 -14.74 -8.64 -17.16
CA ALA A 51 -15.55 -7.57 -16.61
C ALA A 51 -14.66 -6.57 -15.85
N SER A 52 -14.90 -5.28 -16.05
CA SER A 52 -14.17 -4.23 -15.31
C SER A 52 -14.34 -4.44 -13.80
N PRO A 53 -13.24 -4.44 -13.00
CA PRO A 53 -13.30 -4.54 -11.54
C PRO A 53 -14.18 -3.45 -10.89
N PHE A 54 -14.36 -2.33 -11.59
CA PHE A 54 -15.12 -1.18 -11.12
C PHE A 54 -16.51 -1.10 -11.75
N ARG A 55 -17.03 -2.19 -12.34
CA ARG A 55 -18.38 -2.21 -12.94
C ARG A 55 -19.47 -1.71 -12.00
N HIS A 56 -19.27 -1.88 -10.69
CA HIS A 56 -20.21 -1.46 -9.65
C HIS A 56 -19.73 -0.28 -8.82
N TYR A 57 -18.57 0.31 -9.16
CA TYR A 57 -18.07 1.46 -8.42
C TYR A 57 -18.99 2.66 -8.66
N GLN A 58 -19.66 3.09 -7.59
CA GLN A 58 -20.33 4.38 -7.56
C GLN A 58 -19.30 5.42 -7.14
N GLY A 59 -19.15 6.46 -7.95
CA GLY A 59 -18.31 7.59 -7.60
C GLY A 59 -18.80 8.25 -6.31
N TRP A 60 -17.87 8.87 -5.60
CA TRP A 60 -18.20 9.74 -4.47
C TRP A 60 -19.25 10.76 -4.91
N ARG A 61 -20.31 10.90 -4.12
CA ARG A 61 -21.32 11.95 -4.31
C ARG A 61 -21.21 12.92 -3.17
N ASP A 62 -21.43 14.20 -3.47
CA ASP A 62 -21.51 15.20 -2.44
C ASP A 62 -22.72 14.93 -1.55
N GLU A 63 -22.45 14.69 -0.27
CA GLU A 63 -23.46 14.65 0.78
C GLU A 63 -24.12 16.05 0.86
N PRO A 64 -25.43 16.16 1.14
CA PRO A 64 -26.06 17.45 1.36
C PRO A 64 -25.32 18.25 2.44
N LEU A 65 -24.98 19.50 2.11
CA LEU A 65 -24.29 20.39 3.04
C LEU A 65 -25.15 20.61 4.29
N GLN A 66 -24.63 20.16 5.44
CA GLN A 66 -25.27 20.33 6.74
C GLN A 66 -24.95 21.72 7.32
N ASP A 67 -25.77 22.18 8.27
CA ASP A 67 -25.46 23.39 9.04
C ASP A 67 -24.25 23.13 9.95
N TRP A 68 -23.16 23.83 9.67
CA TRP A 68 -21.90 23.69 10.40
C TRP A 68 -22.01 24.10 11.87
N ARG A 69 -22.91 25.02 12.21
CA ARG A 69 -23.10 25.49 13.58
C ARG A 69 -23.81 24.43 14.40
N GLU A 70 -24.90 23.89 13.85
CA GLU A 70 -25.63 22.80 14.51
C GLU A 70 -24.75 21.57 14.73
N ALA A 71 -23.91 21.23 13.74
CA ALA A 71 -22.93 20.16 13.89
C ALA A 71 -21.96 20.40 15.06
N ASN A 72 -21.47 21.64 15.22
CA ASN A 72 -20.57 22.00 16.31
C ASN A 72 -21.27 22.04 17.66
N ASP A 73 -22.52 22.50 17.72
CA ASP A 73 -23.31 22.52 18.95
C ASP A 73 -23.55 21.09 19.47
N ARG A 74 -23.82 20.14 18.58
CA ARG A 74 -23.89 18.71 18.94
C ARG A 74 -22.59 18.18 19.52
N VAL A 75 -21.44 18.51 18.92
CA VAL A 75 -20.13 18.14 19.47
C VAL A 75 -19.95 18.72 20.87
N GLY A 76 -20.37 19.97 21.10
CA GLY A 76 -20.39 20.60 22.43
C GLY A 76 -21.24 19.83 23.44
N ALA A 77 -22.44 19.39 23.05
CA ALA A 77 -23.34 18.62 23.91
C ALA A 77 -22.77 17.26 24.34
N VAL A 78 -21.93 16.63 23.51
CA VAL A 78 -21.25 15.35 23.82
C VAL A 78 -20.00 15.56 24.71
N GLY A 79 -19.63 16.80 25.03
CA GLY A 79 -18.46 17.14 25.86
C GLY A 79 -17.30 17.74 25.06
N GLY A 80 -17.52 18.02 23.77
CA GLY A 80 -16.57 18.68 22.88
C GLY A 80 -15.44 17.78 22.40
N TRP A 81 -14.52 18.37 21.65
CA TRP A 81 -13.37 17.67 21.07
C TRP A 81 -12.45 17.00 22.11
N ARG A 82 -12.48 17.44 23.37
CA ARG A 82 -11.69 16.86 24.46
C ARG A 82 -12.15 15.44 24.82
N THR A 83 -13.43 15.13 24.67
CA THR A 83 -13.96 13.78 24.90
C THR A 83 -13.37 12.80 23.90
N TYR A 84 -13.47 13.12 22.60
CA TYR A 84 -12.88 12.32 21.53
C TYR A 84 -11.36 12.14 21.68
N LEU A 85 -10.65 13.20 22.08
CA LEU A 85 -9.21 13.08 22.33
C LEU A 85 -8.93 12.05 23.42
N ARG A 86 -9.65 12.06 24.55
CA ARG A 86 -9.46 11.10 25.64
C ARG A 86 -9.74 9.67 25.18
N GLU A 87 -10.83 9.46 24.45
CA GLU A 87 -11.20 8.14 23.92
C GLU A 87 -10.15 7.61 22.94
N SER A 88 -9.62 8.46 22.05
CA SER A 88 -8.56 8.07 21.12
C SER A 88 -7.27 7.67 21.83
N GLN A 89 -6.89 8.35 22.90
CA GLN A 89 -5.70 7.98 23.70
C GLN A 89 -5.92 6.64 24.41
N GLN A 90 -7.10 6.46 25.02
CA GLN A 90 -7.46 5.20 25.68
C GLN A 90 -7.43 4.01 24.70
N GLN A 91 -7.88 4.21 23.46
CA GLN A 91 -7.84 3.17 22.44
C GLN A 91 -6.41 2.81 22.03
N ASN A 92 -5.52 3.79 21.87
CA ASN A 92 -4.10 3.53 21.61
C ASN A 92 -3.45 2.74 22.77
N ASP A 93 -3.76 3.09 24.02
CA ASP A 93 -3.23 2.37 25.18
C ASP A 93 -3.70 0.90 25.20
N ASN A 94 -4.99 0.66 24.90
CA ASN A 94 -5.55 -0.69 24.80
C ASN A 94 -4.89 -1.49 23.66
N ASP A 95 -4.66 -0.88 22.51
CA ASP A 95 -4.00 -1.54 21.35
C ASP A 95 -2.56 -1.96 21.70
N VAL A 96 -1.83 -1.12 22.44
CA VAL A 96 -0.48 -1.43 22.94
C VAL A 96 -0.51 -2.58 23.96
N GLU A 97 -1.48 -2.58 24.87
CA GLU A 97 -1.62 -3.65 25.89
C GLU A 97 -1.96 -5.00 25.25
N HIS A 98 -2.84 -5.03 24.23
CA HIS A 98 -3.17 -6.24 23.48
C HIS A 98 -1.97 -6.76 22.67
N ALA A 99 -1.16 -5.88 22.09
CA ALA A 99 0.06 -6.28 21.38
C ALA A 99 1.11 -6.91 22.31
N HIS A 100 1.20 -6.47 23.56
CA HIS A 100 2.13 -7.01 24.54
C HIS A 100 1.71 -8.38 25.10
N HIS A 101 0.42 -8.72 25.11
CA HIS A 101 -0.10 -10.01 25.60
C HIS A 101 -0.21 -11.09 24.51
N GLY A 102 0.07 -10.76 23.24
CA GLY A 102 0.02 -11.67 22.10
C GLY A 102 1.35 -12.36 21.75
N HIS A 103 2.38 -12.21 22.58
CA HIS A 103 3.72 -12.81 22.41
C HIS A 103 3.99 -13.88 23.46
#